data_AF-A0A0K9PBM9-F1
#
_entry.id   AF-A0A0K9PBM9-F1
#
_cell.length_a   1.000
_cell.length_b   1.000
_cell.length_c   1.000
_cell.angle_alpha   90.00
_cell.angle_beta   90.00
_cell.angle_gamma   90.00
#
_symmetry.space_group_name_H-M   'P 1'
#
loop_
_entity.id
_entity.type
_entity.pdbx_description
1 polymer ?
#
loop_
_entity_poly.entity_id
_entity_poly.type
_entity_poly.pdbx_seq_one_letter_code
_entity_poly.pdbx_strand_id
1 'polypeptide(L)' 'MKSSSRSLVDPVSEKDIQNVLLSTGPIKAQELVANFKPRLQEKKDKDAFAEILKRISKIQKLNGSNYVVLKEGYK' A
#
# COMPACT_ATOMS: atom_id res chain seq x y z
N MET A 1 -33.56 -12.21 -1.65
CA MET A 1 -33.67 -11.13 -0.65
C MET A 1 -32.51 -11.24 0.33
N LYS A 2 -32.01 -10.09 0.82
CA LYS A 2 -30.90 -9.85 1.77
C LYS A 2 -29.46 -9.83 1.22
N SER A 3 -29.14 -8.68 0.63
CA SER A 3 -27.98 -7.81 0.89
C SER A 3 -26.78 -8.41 1.64
N SER A 4 -25.64 -8.42 0.96
CA SER A 4 -24.45 -7.82 1.57
C SER A 4 -23.64 -7.17 0.46
N SER A 5 -23.99 -5.91 0.19
CA SER A 5 -23.16 -4.96 -0.54
C SER A 5 -21.89 -4.69 0.27
N ARG A 6 -21.04 -5.70 0.47
CA ARG A 6 -19.63 -5.46 0.68
C ARG A 6 -19.15 -5.03 -0.68
N SER A 7 -19.05 -3.72 -0.90
CA SER A 7 -18.26 -3.14 -1.98
C SER A 7 -17.07 -4.07 -2.21
N LEU A 8 -16.96 -4.64 -3.41
CA LEU A 8 -15.96 -5.61 -3.87
C LEU A 8 -14.56 -4.98 -3.88
N VAL A 9 -14.16 -4.39 -2.76
CA VAL A 9 -12.83 -3.87 -2.55
C VAL A 9 -12.00 -5.09 -2.18
N ASP A 10 -11.35 -5.68 -3.18
CA ASP A 10 -10.37 -6.73 -2.95
C ASP A 10 -9.46 -6.34 -1.77
N PRO A 11 -9.15 -7.27 -0.85
CA PRO A 11 -8.17 -7.02 0.19
C PRO A 11 -6.88 -6.53 -0.47
N VAL A 12 -6.28 -5.47 0.09
CA VAL A 12 -5.11 -4.83 -0.50
C VAL A 12 -4.06 -5.88 -0.82
N SER A 13 -3.81 -6.10 -2.11
CA SER A 13 -2.93 -7.15 -2.58
C SER A 13 -1.54 -6.59 -2.87
N GLU A 14 -0.53 -7.45 -2.85
CA GLU A 14 0.86 -7.09 -3.17
C GLU A 14 0.96 -6.36 -4.52
N LYS A 15 0.23 -6.86 -5.52
CA LYS A 15 0.16 -6.26 -6.86
C LYS A 15 -0.41 -4.85 -6.87
N ASP A 16 -1.38 -4.54 -6.00
CA ASP A 16 -1.94 -3.19 -5.92
C ASP A 16 -0.89 -2.21 -5.42
N ILE A 17 -0.18 -2.57 -4.34
CA ILE A 17 0.88 -1.73 -3.78
C ILE A 17 2.05 -1.62 -4.77
N GLN A 18 2.41 -2.71 -5.44
CA GLN A 18 3.44 -2.74 -6.47
C GLN A 18 3.09 -1.78 -7.61
N ASN A 19 1.86 -1.85 -8.15
CA ASN A 19 1.42 -0.97 -9.24
C ASN A 19 1.43 0.50 -8.83
N VAL A 20 1.00 0.83 -7.61
CA VAL A 20 1.05 2.22 -7.11
C VAL A 20 2.49 2.72 -7.01
N LEU A 21 3.40 1.92 -6.45
CA LEU A 21 4.82 2.28 -6.32
C LEU A 21 5.53 2.35 -7.67
N LEU A 22 5.20 1.47 -8.62
CA LEU A 22 5.74 1.49 -9.98
C LEU A 22 5.23 2.70 -10.78
N SER A 23 3.94 2.98 -10.71
CA SER A 23 3.31 4.06 -11.46
C SER A 23 3.63 5.44 -10.91
N THR A 24 3.74 5.57 -9.58
CA THR A 24 3.94 6.87 -8.92
C THR A 24 5.42 7.18 -8.69
N GLY A 25 6.25 6.15 -8.49
CA GLY A 25 7.64 6.32 -8.07
C GLY A 25 7.75 6.61 -6.57
N PRO A 26 8.69 7.47 -6.13
CA PRO A 26 8.85 7.83 -4.72
C PRO A 26 7.62 8.54 -4.16
N ILE A 27 6.82 7.81 -3.40
CA ILE A 27 5.60 8.32 -2.77
C ILE A 27 5.82 8.51 -1.27
N LYS A 28 5.20 9.53 -0.68
CA LYS A 28 5.23 9.71 0.78
C LYS A 28 4.38 8.63 1.45
N ALA A 29 4.80 8.17 2.63
CA ALA A 29 4.05 7.17 3.40
C ALA A 29 2.59 7.59 3.65
N GLN A 30 2.34 8.89 3.89
CA GLN A 30 1.00 9.43 4.10
C GLN A 30 0.12 9.30 2.85
N GLU A 31 0.64 9.65 1.68
CA GLU A 31 -0.07 9.55 0.40
C GLU A 31 -0.36 8.09 0.06
N LEU A 32 0.62 7.21 0.30
CA LEU A 32 0.44 5.78 0.09
C LEU A 32 -0.66 5.20 0.99
N VAL A 33 -0.64 5.55 2.29
CA VAL A 33 -1.71 5.15 3.22
C VAL A 33 -3.05 5.76 2.84
N ALA A 34 -3.09 7.00 2.32
CA ALA A 34 -4.33 7.66 1.88
C ALA A 34 -5.00 6.91 0.71
N ASN A 35 -4.21 6.41 -0.25
CA ASN A 35 -4.70 5.60 -1.37
C ASN A 35 -5.39 4.31 -0.90
N PHE A 36 -4.91 3.70 0.19
CA PHE A 36 -5.47 2.46 0.73
C PHE A 36 -6.37 2.67 1.95
N LYS A 37 -6.49 3.89 2.48
CA LYS A 37 -7.30 4.24 3.66
C LYS A 37 -8.72 3.67 3.67
N PRO A 38 -9.52 3.69 2.58
CA PRO A 38 -10.84 3.07 2.58
C PRO A 38 -10.81 1.54 2.67
N ARG A 39 -9.68 0.90 2.34
CA ARG A 39 -9.45 -0.55 2.46
C ARG A 39 -8.74 -0.95 3.76
N LEU A 40 -8.09 -0.01 4.46
CA LEU A 40 -7.39 -0.23 5.74
C LEU A 40 -8.28 0.11 6.94
N GLN A 41 -9.52 -0.36 6.96
CA GLN A 41 -10.46 -0.06 8.04
C GLN A 41 -10.17 -0.89 9.29
N GLU A 42 -9.86 -2.17 9.13
CA GLU A 42 -9.60 -3.07 10.25
C GLU A 42 -8.11 -3.11 10.61
N LYS A 43 -7.81 -3.48 11.86
CA LYS A 43 -6.42 -3.69 12.30
C LYS A 43 -5.73 -4.77 11.45
N LYS A 44 -6.47 -5.82 11.09
CA LYS A 44 -5.97 -6.92 10.25
C LYS A 44 -5.50 -6.43 8.88
N ASP A 45 -6.24 -5.52 8.25
CA ASP A 45 -5.86 -4.95 6.96
C ASP A 45 -4.62 -4.07 7.08
N LYS A 46 -4.53 -3.28 8.16
CA LYS A 46 -3.35 -2.44 8.44
C LYS A 46 -2.09 -3.28 8.68
N ASP A 47 -2.21 -4.36 9.45
CA ASP A 47 -1.12 -5.30 9.69
C ASP A 47 -0.70 -5.98 8.38
N ALA A 48 -1.66 -6.52 7.60
CA ALA A 48 -1.38 -7.14 6.30
C ALA A 48 -0.70 -6.17 5.33
N PHE A 49 -1.21 -4.93 5.25
CA PHE A 49 -0.65 -3.88 4.42
C PHE A 49 0.78 -3.54 4.81
N ALA A 50 1.05 -3.36 6.11
CA ALA A 50 2.39 -3.05 6.60
C ALA A 50 3.38 -4.18 6.28
N GLU A 51 2.97 -5.44 6.40
CA GLU A 51 3.82 -6.60 6.09
C GLU A 51 4.14 -6.70 4.60
N ILE A 52 3.15 -6.50 3.72
CA ILE A 52 3.36 -6.48 2.26
C ILE A 52 4.26 -5.29 1.88
N LEU A 53 3.99 -4.11 2.43
CA LEU A 53 4.76 -2.91 2.16
C LEU A 53 6.22 -3.10 2.58
N LYS A 54 6.52 -3.69 3.73
CA LYS A 54 7.91 -4.02 4.12
C LYS A 54 8.59 -5.05 3.20
N ARG A 55 7.83 -5.99 2.61
CA ARG A 55 8.38 -7.01 1.71
C ARG A 55 8.81 -6.41 0.36
N ILE A 56 7.94 -5.58 -0.22
CA ILE A 56 8.09 -5.13 -1.62
C ILE A 56 8.63 -3.72 -1.75
N SER A 57 8.55 -2.92 -0.69
CA SER A 57 9.01 -1.53 -0.67
C SER A 57 10.21 -1.36 0.26
N LYS A 58 10.93 -0.26 0.06
CA LYS A 58 11.97 0.22 0.94
C LYS A 58 11.69 1.68 1.29
N ILE A 59 12.03 2.06 2.53
CA ILE A 59 12.07 3.48 2.91
C ILE A 59 13.37 4.06 2.33
N GLN A 60 13.25 5.07 1.49
CA GLN A 60 14.36 5.86 0.99
C GLN A 60 14.26 7.27 1.55
N LYS A 61 15.33 7.72 2.22
CA LYS A 61 15.40 9.09 2.74
C LYS A 61 15.93 10.00 1.65
N LEU A 62 15.12 10.96 1.21
CA LEU A 62 15.45 11.93 0.18
C LEU A 62 15.18 13.34 0.72
N ASN A 63 16.17 14.22 0.65
CA ASN A 63 16.06 15.62 1.10
C ASN A 63 15.51 15.76 2.53
N GLY A 64 15.95 14.88 3.45
CA GLY A 64 15.50 14.87 4.84
C GLY A 64 14.12 14.25 5.08
N SER A 65 13.38 13.87 4.04
CA SER A 65 12.05 13.26 4.11
C SER A 65 12.09 11.77 3.77
N ASN A 66 11.17 11.00 4.35
CA ASN A 66 11.05 9.57 4.09
C ASN A 66 10.06 9.31 2.95
N TYR A 67 10.52 8.61 1.93
CA TYR A 67 9.72 8.16 0.80
C TYR A 67 9.68 6.64 0.78
N VAL A 68 8.52 6.11 0.41
CA VAL A 68 8.34 4.69 0.13
C VAL A 68 8.59 4.51 -1.36
N VAL A 69 9.56 3.66 -1.69
CA VAL A 69 9.89 3.31 -3.08
C VAL A 69 9.86 1.79 -3.22
N LEU A 70 9.63 1.30 -4.43
CA LEU A 70 9.75 -0.13 -4.71
C LEU A 70 11.17 -0.62 -4.36
N LYS A 71 11.27 -1.80 -3.75
CA LYS A 71 12.55 -2.45 -3.50
C LYS A 71 13.17 -2.89 -4.82
N GLU A 72 14.46 -2.61 -4.95
CA GLU A 72 15.23 -2.98 -6.14
C GLU A 72 15.34 -4.51 -6.21
N GLY A 73 14.92 -5.10 -7.32
CA GLY A 73 14.85 -6.56 -7.51
C GLY A 73 13.46 -7.19 -7.31
N TYR A 74 12.44 -6.41 -6.94
CA TYR A 74 11.04 -6.85 -6.99
C TYR A 74 10.54 -6.73 -8.44
N LYS A 75 10.55 -7.84 -9.19
CA LYS A 75 10.02 -7.95 -10.57
C LYS A 75 8.70 -8.70 -10.55
#